data_AF-A0A0F8XAP9-F1
#
_entry.id   AF-A0A0F8XAP9-F1
#
_cell.length_a   1.000
_cell.length_b   1.000
_cell.length_c   1.000
_cell.angle_alpha   90.00
_cell.angle_beta   90.00
_cell.angle_gamma   90.00
#
_symmetry.space_group_name_H-M   'P 1'
#
loop_
_entity.id
_entity.type
_entity.pdbx_description
1 polymer ?
#
loop_
_entity_poly.entity_id
_entity_poly.type
_entity_poly.pdbx_seq_one_letter_code
_entity_poly.pdbx_strand_id
1 'polypeptide(L)'
;LWVTDPMLPRGLELLEAWGFRYKTVGFYWVKLNKNSGFYITGGMHQDPSQICFSEKDFFTGLGYWTRANPEQCLLGTRGHPRRLAKDVPRLVVAPRREHSRKPAEVRKRIERLLSGPYLELFARERAPGWDAWGDEVGLFRLRERVVRRKKLFQLVKAGAVYDRYLNDETSREEAKVALLRLGVELEDVECGLGLIDESLGGDR
;
A
#
# COMPACT_ATOMS: atom_id res chain seq x y z
N LEU A 1 4.14 17.15 7.38
CA LEU A 1 5.26 16.48 8.08
C LEU A 1 4.68 15.33 8.91
N TRP A 2 4.94 14.08 8.53
CA TRP A 2 4.55 12.93 9.36
C TRP A 2 5.38 12.90 10.64
N VAL A 3 4.74 12.69 11.79
CA VAL A 3 5.43 12.63 13.08
C VAL A 3 4.77 11.57 13.96
N THR A 4 5.57 10.90 14.78
CA THR A 4 5.09 10.02 15.84
C THR A 4 4.85 10.82 17.11
N ASP A 5 3.89 10.44 17.94
CA ASP A 5 3.51 11.22 19.14
C ASP A 5 4.70 11.57 20.05
N PRO A 6 5.65 10.66 20.32
CA PRO A 6 6.81 11.00 21.14
C PRO A 6 7.78 12.00 20.51
N MET A 7 7.77 12.10 19.17
CA MET A 7 8.60 13.03 18.42
C MET A 7 7.87 14.32 18.06
N LEU A 8 6.63 14.50 18.54
CA LEU A 8 5.84 15.71 18.26
C LEU A 8 6.58 17.01 18.64
N PRO A 9 7.25 17.14 19.80
CA PRO A 9 8.03 18.33 20.12
C PRO A 9 9.09 18.63 19.05
N ARG A 10 9.85 17.62 18.64
CA ARG A 10 10.90 17.75 17.60
C ARG A 10 10.31 18.03 16.22
N GLY A 11 9.15 17.48 15.90
CA GLY A 11 8.46 17.76 14.64
C GLY A 11 8.00 19.22 14.53
N LEU A 12 7.60 19.84 15.64
CA LEU A 12 7.23 21.26 15.69
C LEU A 12 8.47 22.15 15.55
N GLU A 13 9.54 21.85 16.31
CA GLU A 13 10.83 22.54 16.19
C GLU A 13 11.39 22.46 14.75
N LEU A 14 11.26 21.31 14.08
CA LEU A 14 11.71 21.12 12.71
C LEU A 14 10.95 22.00 11.72
N LEU A 15 9.61 22.12 11.85
CA LEU A 15 8.82 23.02 11.01
C LEU A 15 9.31 24.45 11.15
N GLU A 16 9.51 24.91 12.40
CA GLU A 16 9.99 26.26 12.69
C GLU A 16 11.40 26.50 12.12
N ALA A 17 12.33 25.58 12.35
CA ALA A 17 13.70 25.65 11.82
C ALA A 17 13.75 25.73 10.30
N TRP A 18 12.79 25.09 9.60
CA TRP A 18 12.67 25.15 8.14
C TRP A 18 11.88 26.38 7.64
N GLY A 19 11.50 27.28 8.54
CA GLY A 19 10.77 28.52 8.23
C GLY A 19 9.28 28.31 7.95
N PHE A 20 8.69 27.18 8.38
CA PHE A 20 7.26 26.94 8.33
C PHE A 20 6.60 27.33 9.65
N ARG A 21 5.48 28.03 9.58
CA ARG A 21 4.60 28.23 10.74
C ARG A 21 3.65 27.04 10.85
N TYR A 22 3.67 26.33 11.97
CA TYR A 22 2.65 25.31 12.26
C TYR A 22 1.25 25.92 12.21
N LYS A 23 0.30 25.20 11.61
CA LYS A 23 -1.11 25.62 11.53
C LYS A 23 -2.02 24.66 12.27
N THR A 24 -1.94 23.38 11.93
CA THR A 24 -2.80 22.32 12.51
C THR A 24 -2.26 20.95 12.12
N VAL A 25 -2.91 19.89 12.56
CA VAL A 25 -2.74 18.56 11.96
C VAL A 25 -3.51 18.53 10.64
N GLY A 26 -2.78 18.34 9.53
CA GLY A 26 -3.35 18.23 8.20
C GLY A 26 -4.08 16.90 8.00
N PHE A 27 -3.50 15.80 8.49
CA PHE A 27 -4.10 14.48 8.38
C PHE A 27 -3.84 13.63 9.62
N TYR A 28 -4.84 12.83 10.01
CA TYR A 28 -4.68 11.69 10.90
C TYR A 28 -4.87 10.42 10.11
N TRP A 29 -3.90 9.52 10.17
CA TRP A 29 -4.00 8.19 9.62
C TRP A 29 -4.35 7.20 10.72
N VAL A 30 -5.63 6.83 10.75
CA VAL A 30 -6.11 5.69 11.52
C VAL A 30 -5.73 4.42 10.76
N LYS A 31 -4.87 3.63 11.38
CA LYS A 31 -4.32 2.41 10.77
C LYS A 31 -5.28 1.26 10.99
N LEU A 32 -5.74 0.67 9.89
CA LEU A 32 -6.41 -0.63 9.94
C LEU A 32 -5.38 -1.77 9.88
N ASN A 33 -5.78 -2.92 10.40
CA ASN A 33 -5.08 -4.17 10.15
C ASN A 33 -5.07 -4.48 8.64
N LYS A 34 -4.08 -5.28 8.20
CA LYS A 34 -3.89 -5.59 6.76
C LYS A 34 -5.17 -6.17 6.13
N ASN A 35 -5.86 -7.04 6.86
CA ASN A 35 -7.03 -7.76 6.37
C ASN A 35 -8.32 -6.94 6.49
N SER A 36 -8.39 -5.97 7.41
CA SER A 36 -9.55 -5.10 7.57
C SER A 36 -9.72 -4.11 6.39
N GLY A 37 -8.70 -3.95 5.53
CA GLY A 37 -8.83 -3.21 4.28
C GLY A 37 -9.75 -3.87 3.24
N PHE A 38 -9.98 -5.18 3.34
CA PHE A 38 -10.83 -5.95 2.42
C PHE A 38 -12.28 -5.41 2.40
N TYR A 39 -12.81 -5.05 3.56
CA TYR A 39 -14.15 -4.47 3.70
C TYR A 39 -14.31 -3.09 3.03
N ILE A 40 -13.20 -2.39 2.76
CA ILE A 40 -13.20 -1.07 2.11
C ILE A 40 -13.02 -1.21 0.59
N THR A 41 -12.25 -2.20 0.12
CA THR A 41 -11.80 -2.26 -1.27
C THR A 41 -12.32 -3.46 -2.07
N GLY A 42 -13.03 -4.43 -1.49
CA GLY A 42 -13.49 -5.55 -2.31
C GLY A 42 -14.25 -6.69 -1.63
N GLY A 43 -15.48 -6.46 -1.15
CA GLY A 43 -16.51 -7.50 -1.35
C GLY A 43 -17.21 -8.12 -0.14
N MET A 44 -17.54 -7.36 0.92
CA MET A 44 -18.57 -7.80 1.87
C MET A 44 -19.70 -6.79 2.11
N HIS A 45 -19.42 -5.49 1.96
CA HIS A 45 -20.45 -4.44 1.94
C HIS A 45 -20.48 -3.80 0.56
N GLN A 46 -21.50 -4.12 -0.24
CA GLN A 46 -21.74 -3.48 -1.54
C GLN A 46 -22.27 -2.04 -1.36
N ASP A 47 -22.71 -1.69 -0.15
CA ASP A 47 -23.13 -0.35 0.23
C ASP A 47 -22.05 0.36 1.09
N PRO A 48 -21.41 1.42 0.57
CA PRO A 48 -20.46 2.24 1.31
C PRO A 48 -21.03 2.90 2.58
N SER A 49 -22.35 2.95 2.73
CA SER A 49 -23.03 3.48 3.92
C SER A 49 -22.99 2.54 5.15
N GLN A 50 -22.57 1.29 4.96
CA GLN A 50 -22.61 0.23 5.98
C GLN A 50 -21.23 -0.31 6.39
N ILE A 51 -20.19 0.53 6.34
CA ILE A 51 -18.88 0.10 6.83
C ILE A 51 -18.87 0.18 8.37
N CYS A 52 -19.07 -0.96 9.02
CA CYS A 52 -18.96 -1.10 10.47
C CYS A 52 -17.53 -1.52 10.83
N PHE A 53 -16.86 -0.75 11.68
CA PHE A 53 -15.58 -1.12 12.28
C PHE A 53 -15.77 -1.48 13.75
N SER A 54 -15.03 -2.48 14.21
CA SER A 54 -14.81 -2.75 15.63
C SER A 54 -13.39 -2.34 16.03
N GLU A 55 -13.11 -2.23 17.33
CA GLU A 55 -11.75 -1.95 17.82
C GLU A 55 -10.70 -2.95 17.30
N LYS A 56 -11.11 -4.20 17.03
CA LYS A 56 -10.24 -5.27 16.52
C LYS A 56 -9.78 -5.05 15.07
N ASP A 57 -10.46 -4.19 14.33
CA ASP A 57 -10.10 -3.86 12.94
C ASP A 57 -8.94 -2.87 12.87
N PHE A 58 -8.67 -2.16 13.96
CA PHE A 58 -7.62 -1.16 14.05
C PHE A 58 -6.30 -1.79 14.49
N PHE A 59 -5.20 -1.34 13.88
CA PHE A 59 -3.87 -1.77 14.28
C PHE A 59 -3.50 -1.15 15.64
N THR A 60 -3.00 -1.97 16.55
CA THR A 60 -2.62 -1.53 17.90
C THR A 60 -1.09 -1.41 18.03
N GLY A 61 -0.55 -0.20 17.88
CA GLY A 61 0.89 0.08 18.05
C GLY A 61 1.35 0.00 19.50
N LEU A 62 2.68 -0.14 19.71
CA LEU A 62 3.26 -0.31 21.05
C LEU A 62 2.94 0.86 21.98
N GLY A 63 3.26 2.08 21.52
CA GLY A 63 3.17 3.31 22.30
C GLY A 63 4.05 3.29 23.56
N TYR A 64 4.01 4.38 24.34
CA TYR A 64 4.76 4.48 25.61
C TYR A 64 3.84 4.35 26.81
N TRP A 65 2.81 5.19 26.89
CA TRP A 65 1.84 5.20 28.00
C TRP A 65 0.52 4.52 27.61
N THR A 66 0.07 4.72 26.37
CA THR A 66 -1.12 4.08 25.78
C THR A 66 -0.75 3.47 24.44
N ARG A 67 -1.58 2.55 23.93
CA ARG A 67 -1.34 1.89 22.64
C ARG A 67 -1.48 2.88 21.48
N ALA A 68 -0.53 2.85 20.55
CA ALA A 68 -0.39 3.90 19.53
C ALA A 68 -1.22 3.62 18.26
N ASN A 69 -2.21 4.48 18.00
CA ASN A 69 -2.97 4.68 16.76
C ASN A 69 -3.84 5.94 17.04
N PRO A 70 -3.89 6.99 16.18
CA PRO A 70 -3.38 7.13 14.80
C PRO A 70 -1.93 7.62 14.64
N GLU A 71 -1.46 7.70 13.38
CA GLU A 71 -0.30 8.52 13.01
C GLU A 71 -0.76 9.91 12.56
N GLN A 72 -0.04 10.96 12.93
CA GLN A 72 -0.39 12.34 12.55
C GLN A 72 0.57 12.93 11.52
N CYS A 73 0.02 13.77 10.63
CA CYS A 73 0.75 14.56 9.65
C CYS A 73 0.49 16.04 9.90
N LEU A 74 1.50 16.74 10.41
CA LEU A 74 1.45 18.17 10.69
C LEU A 74 1.37 18.98 9.38
N LEU A 75 0.55 20.02 9.39
CA LEU A 75 0.45 21.03 8.33
C LEU A 75 1.10 22.32 8.82
N GLY A 76 2.17 22.71 8.14
CA GLY A 76 2.82 24.01 8.29
C GLY A 76 2.74 24.78 6.99
N THR A 77 2.76 26.11 7.07
CA THR A 77 2.75 26.99 5.89
C THR A 77 3.90 28.00 5.97
N ARG A 78 4.48 28.33 4.82
CA ARG A 78 5.41 29.45 4.67
C ARG A 78 4.77 30.47 3.73
N GLY A 79 4.79 31.76 4.10
CA GLY A 79 4.05 32.79 3.38
C GLY A 79 2.53 32.62 3.49
N HIS A 80 1.81 32.91 2.40
CA HIS A 80 0.35 32.97 2.35
C HIS A 80 -0.22 32.06 1.23
N PRO A 81 -0.08 30.72 1.34
CA PRO A 81 -0.56 29.81 0.31
C PRO A 81 -2.08 29.89 0.13
N ARG A 82 -2.54 29.83 -1.13
CA ARG A 82 -3.97 29.83 -1.46
C ARG A 82 -4.53 28.41 -1.38
N ARG A 83 -5.41 28.17 -0.40
CA ARG A 83 -6.20 26.93 -0.30
C ARG A 83 -7.22 26.86 -1.44
N LEU A 84 -7.22 25.76 -2.20
CA LEU A 84 -8.12 25.53 -3.33
C LEU A 84 -9.46 24.91 -2.91
N ALA A 85 -9.44 24.00 -1.93
CA ALA A 85 -10.62 23.26 -1.50
C ALA A 85 -10.83 23.37 0.02
N LYS A 86 -12.10 23.41 0.47
CA LYS A 86 -12.47 23.49 1.89
C LYS A 86 -13.03 22.18 2.44
N ASP A 87 -13.31 21.22 1.57
CA ASP A 87 -14.00 19.96 1.85
C ASP A 87 -13.05 18.76 2.01
N VAL A 88 -11.73 19.00 2.03
CA VAL A 88 -10.73 17.94 2.19
C VAL A 88 -10.77 17.37 3.61
N PRO A 89 -11.14 16.09 3.81
CA PRO A 89 -11.24 15.53 5.15
C PRO A 89 -9.86 15.30 5.77
N ARG A 90 -9.74 15.55 7.08
CA ARG A 90 -8.50 15.30 7.85
C ARG A 90 -8.29 13.82 8.20
N LEU A 91 -9.39 13.09 8.42
CA LEU A 91 -9.33 11.68 8.81
C LEU A 91 -9.07 10.78 7.59
N VAL A 92 -8.01 9.99 7.66
CA VAL A 92 -7.66 8.96 6.68
C VAL A 92 -7.74 7.61 7.39
N VAL A 93 -8.72 6.80 7.02
CA VAL A 93 -8.82 5.41 7.48
C VAL A 93 -8.28 4.53 6.38
N ALA A 94 -7.14 3.86 6.62
CA ALA A 94 -6.52 3.03 5.59
C ALA A 94 -5.71 1.88 6.21
N PRO A 95 -5.66 0.70 5.54
CA PRO A 95 -4.88 -0.43 6.01
C PRO A 95 -3.39 -0.12 6.01
N ARG A 96 -2.69 -0.62 7.03
CA ARG A 96 -1.23 -0.57 7.07
C ARG A 96 -0.65 -1.50 6.01
N ARG A 97 0.29 -0.97 5.23
CA ARG A 97 0.97 -1.72 4.16
C ARG A 97 2.37 -2.14 4.62
N GLU A 98 3.34 -2.17 3.71
CA GLU A 98 4.74 -2.42 4.02
C GLU A 98 5.28 -1.40 5.05
N HIS A 99 6.39 -1.75 5.70
CA HIS A 99 6.98 -0.94 6.76
C HIS A 99 7.15 0.53 6.33
N SER A 100 6.57 1.43 7.12
CA SER A 100 6.56 2.89 6.93
C SER A 100 5.90 3.41 5.63
N ARG A 101 5.20 2.58 4.85
CA ARG A 101 4.48 3.03 3.64
C ARG A 101 3.21 3.78 4.00
N LYS A 102 3.23 5.09 3.83
CA LYS A 102 2.10 6.01 4.10
C LYS A 102 0.96 5.78 3.08
N PRO A 103 -0.30 6.10 3.42
CA PRO A 103 -1.45 5.90 2.51
C PRO A 103 -1.36 6.82 1.29
N ALA A 104 -1.54 6.27 0.09
CA ALA A 104 -1.44 7.02 -1.17
C ALA A 104 -2.50 8.12 -1.30
N GLU A 105 -3.66 7.94 -0.66
CA GLU A 105 -4.78 8.89 -0.59
C GLU A 105 -4.36 10.28 -0.08
N VAL A 106 -3.33 10.36 0.77
CA VAL A 106 -2.86 11.65 1.30
C VAL A 106 -2.31 12.55 0.19
N ARG A 107 -1.65 11.99 -0.84
CA ARG A 107 -1.17 12.78 -1.98
C ARG A 107 -2.33 13.39 -2.77
N LYS A 108 -3.35 12.59 -3.06
CA LYS A 108 -4.58 13.04 -3.75
C LYS A 108 -5.28 14.17 -2.99
N ARG A 109 -5.35 14.05 -1.65
CA ARG A 109 -5.91 15.10 -0.80
C ARG A 109 -5.08 16.39 -0.80
N ILE A 110 -3.75 16.28 -0.85
CA ILE A 110 -2.87 17.44 -0.98
C ILE A 110 -3.07 18.12 -2.34
N GLU A 111 -3.11 17.35 -3.43
CA GLU A 111 -3.38 17.85 -4.79
C GLU A 111 -4.72 18.57 -4.91
N ARG A 112 -5.74 18.12 -4.16
CA ARG A 112 -7.02 18.83 -4.06
C ARG A 112 -6.92 20.12 -3.24
N LEU A 113 -6.07 20.15 -2.22
CA LEU A 113 -5.96 21.26 -1.28
C LEU A 113 -5.15 22.45 -1.84
N LEU A 114 -4.10 22.16 -2.59
CA LEU A 114 -3.09 23.12 -3.04
C LEU A 114 -2.63 22.78 -4.46
N SER A 115 -2.30 23.79 -5.25
CA SER A 115 -1.62 23.59 -6.53
C SER A 115 -0.15 23.24 -6.32
N GLY A 116 0.42 22.45 -7.23
CA GLY A 116 1.84 22.13 -7.26
C GLY A 116 2.74 23.35 -7.58
N PRO A 117 4.05 23.12 -7.72
CA PRO A 117 4.74 21.83 -7.75
C PRO A 117 4.75 21.10 -6.39
N TYR A 118 4.91 19.77 -6.40
CA TYR A 118 4.92 18.93 -5.20
C TYR A 118 6.26 18.19 -5.03
N LEU A 119 6.75 18.12 -3.80
CA LEU A 119 7.97 17.40 -3.43
C LEU A 119 7.72 16.52 -2.20
N GLU A 120 8.17 15.27 -2.26
CA GLU A 120 8.20 14.34 -1.13
C GLU A 120 9.64 13.99 -0.74
N LEU A 121 10.01 14.34 0.50
CA LEU A 121 11.30 14.01 1.10
C LEU A 121 11.22 12.68 1.84
N PHE A 122 12.33 11.92 1.82
CA PHE A 122 12.46 10.56 2.34
C PHE A 122 11.46 9.59 1.68
N ALA A 123 11.14 9.82 0.41
CA ALA A 123 10.21 9.02 -0.35
C ALA A 123 10.75 7.60 -0.58
N ARG A 124 9.87 6.59 -0.51
CA ARG A 124 10.17 5.20 -0.85
C ARG A 124 9.55 4.76 -2.19
N GLU A 125 8.71 5.62 -2.75
CA GLU A 125 7.90 5.37 -3.94
C GLU A 125 7.77 6.67 -4.72
N ARG A 126 7.81 6.59 -6.05
CA ARG A 126 7.49 7.74 -6.90
C ARG A 126 5.98 7.84 -7.08
N ALA A 127 5.47 9.07 -7.11
CA ALA A 127 4.08 9.36 -7.45
C ALA A 127 4.03 10.27 -8.69
N PRO A 128 3.09 10.07 -9.63
CA PRO A 128 2.93 10.96 -10.78
C PRO A 128 2.70 12.41 -10.33
N GLY A 129 3.40 13.36 -10.95
CA GLY A 129 3.30 14.79 -10.61
C GLY A 129 4.05 15.21 -9.34
N TRP A 130 4.72 14.30 -8.65
CA TRP A 130 5.53 14.59 -7.47
C TRP A 130 7.01 14.35 -7.73
N ASP A 131 7.83 15.32 -7.36
CA ASP A 131 9.26 15.10 -7.19
C ASP A 131 9.49 14.25 -5.93
N ALA A 132 10.39 13.27 -6.04
CA ALA A 132 10.67 12.32 -4.98
C ALA A 132 12.17 12.34 -4.66
N TRP A 133 12.50 12.60 -3.40
CA TRP A 133 13.87 12.57 -2.89
C TRP A 133 13.99 11.58 -1.73
N GLY A 134 14.92 10.63 -1.81
CA GLY A 134 15.18 9.64 -0.77
C GLY A 134 16.08 8.50 -1.25
N ASP A 135 16.79 7.86 -0.32
CA ASP A 135 17.78 6.81 -0.66
C ASP A 135 17.14 5.50 -1.10
N GLU A 136 15.87 5.26 -0.76
CA GLU A 136 15.13 4.02 -1.03
C GLU A 136 14.01 4.21 -2.07
N VAL A 137 14.11 5.22 -2.94
CA VAL A 137 13.11 5.49 -3.99
C VAL A 137 13.07 4.31 -4.98
N GLY A 138 12.06 3.45 -4.85
CA GLY A 138 11.88 2.24 -5.68
C GLY A 138 11.80 0.94 -4.89
N LEU A 139 11.92 0.98 -3.55
CA LEU A 139 11.88 -0.20 -2.68
C LEU A 139 10.67 -1.12 -2.96
N PHE A 140 9.49 -0.54 -3.16
CA PHE A 140 8.27 -1.33 -3.39
C PHE A 140 8.21 -1.93 -4.80
N ARG A 141 8.68 -1.20 -5.83
CA ARG A 141 8.79 -1.74 -7.19
C ARG A 141 9.74 -2.95 -7.25
N LEU A 142 10.84 -2.92 -6.50
CA LEU A 142 11.77 -4.04 -6.38
C LEU A 142 11.14 -5.24 -5.67
N ARG A 143 10.44 -5.01 -4.55
CA ARG A 143 9.74 -6.09 -3.82
C ARG A 143 8.65 -6.74 -4.67
N GLU A 144 7.83 -5.95 -5.37
CA GLU A 144 6.81 -6.47 -6.28
C GLU A 144 7.43 -7.31 -7.40
N ARG A 145 8.54 -6.86 -8.01
CA ARG A 145 9.28 -7.64 -9.02
C ARG A 145 9.80 -8.96 -8.46
N VAL A 146 10.35 -8.96 -7.24
CA VAL A 146 10.87 -10.18 -6.59
C VAL A 146 9.74 -11.15 -6.26
N VAL A 147 8.61 -10.66 -5.72
CA VAL A 147 7.43 -11.47 -5.42
C VAL A 147 6.83 -12.05 -6.71
N ARG A 148 6.67 -11.22 -7.75
CA ARG A 148 6.20 -11.69 -9.07
C ARG A 148 7.14 -12.72 -9.68
N ARG A 149 8.47 -12.53 -9.59
CA ARG A 149 9.44 -13.53 -10.06
C ARG A 149 9.38 -14.83 -9.27
N LYS A 150 9.19 -14.78 -7.95
CA LYS A 150 9.00 -15.98 -7.13
C LYS A 150 7.69 -16.70 -7.48
N LYS A 151 6.58 -15.97 -7.61
CA LYS A 151 5.28 -16.53 -8.01
C LYS A 151 5.35 -17.12 -9.42
N LEU A 152 5.95 -16.40 -10.38
CA LEU A 152 6.19 -16.90 -11.74
C LEU A 152 7.08 -18.15 -11.75
N PHE A 153 8.16 -18.18 -10.96
CA PHE A 153 9.03 -19.35 -10.87
C PHE A 153 8.31 -20.56 -10.23
N GLN A 154 7.45 -20.33 -9.24
CA GLN A 154 6.59 -21.36 -8.68
C GLN A 154 5.57 -21.86 -9.72
N LEU A 155 4.95 -20.97 -10.48
CA LEU A 155 3.99 -21.30 -11.55
C LEU A 155 4.65 -22.06 -12.71
N VAL A 156 5.87 -21.69 -13.11
CA VAL A 156 6.63 -22.42 -14.15
C VAL A 156 7.02 -23.81 -13.66
N LYS A 157 7.47 -23.95 -12.40
CA LYS A 157 7.71 -25.27 -11.80
C LYS A 157 6.44 -26.10 -11.71
N ALA A 158 5.33 -25.47 -11.36
CA ALA A 158 4.00 -26.08 -11.32
C ALA A 158 3.54 -26.56 -12.70
N GLY A 159 3.71 -25.75 -13.75
CA GLY A 159 3.41 -26.12 -15.13
C GLY A 159 4.25 -27.29 -15.62
N ALA A 160 5.57 -27.30 -15.36
CA ALA A 160 6.45 -28.42 -15.71
C ALA A 160 6.13 -29.72 -14.94
N VAL A 161 5.54 -29.61 -13.75
CA VAL A 161 4.98 -30.74 -13.02
C VAL A 161 3.68 -31.17 -13.71
N TYR A 162 2.73 -30.24 -13.92
CA TYR A 162 1.43 -30.50 -14.55
C TYR A 162 1.53 -31.15 -15.93
N ASP A 163 2.43 -30.68 -16.80
CA ASP A 163 2.65 -31.22 -18.15
C ASP A 163 3.10 -32.69 -18.14
N ARG A 164 3.77 -33.13 -17.07
CA ARG A 164 4.21 -34.52 -16.89
C ARG A 164 3.05 -35.47 -16.56
N TYR A 165 1.95 -34.94 -16.04
CA TYR A 165 0.79 -35.71 -15.56
C TYR A 165 -0.42 -35.61 -16.51
N LEU A 166 -0.26 -35.04 -17.71
CA LEU A 166 -1.35 -34.83 -18.69
C LEU A 166 -1.97 -36.11 -19.27
N ASN A 167 -1.37 -37.29 -19.07
CA ASN A 167 -1.71 -38.49 -19.83
C ASN A 167 -2.65 -39.50 -19.13
N ASP A 168 -3.11 -39.26 -17.89
CA ASP A 168 -4.09 -40.13 -17.19
C ASP A 168 -4.84 -39.40 -16.05
N GLU A 169 -6.07 -39.81 -15.72
CA GLU A 169 -6.90 -39.21 -14.64
C GLU A 169 -6.28 -39.40 -13.25
N THR A 170 -5.64 -40.54 -12.98
CA THR A 170 -4.96 -40.81 -11.70
C THR A 170 -3.80 -39.82 -11.47
N SER A 171 -3.15 -39.43 -12.57
CA SER A 171 -2.01 -38.51 -12.59
C SER A 171 -2.41 -37.06 -12.26
N ARG A 172 -3.67 -36.66 -12.53
CA ARG A 172 -4.19 -35.32 -12.22
C ARG A 172 -4.39 -35.08 -10.73
N GLU A 173 -4.82 -36.10 -9.99
CA GLU A 173 -5.02 -35.98 -8.54
C GLU A 173 -3.69 -35.89 -7.79
N GLU A 174 -2.67 -36.60 -8.27
CA GLU A 174 -1.29 -36.46 -7.77
C GLU A 174 -0.69 -35.08 -8.09
N ALA A 175 -0.96 -34.55 -9.29
CA ALA A 175 -0.58 -33.20 -9.67
C ALA A 175 -1.23 -32.13 -8.77
N LYS A 176 -2.54 -32.26 -8.47
CA LYS A 176 -3.23 -31.36 -7.51
C LYS A 176 -2.57 -31.38 -6.14
N VAL A 177 -2.25 -32.56 -5.61
CA VAL A 177 -1.56 -32.69 -4.31
C VAL A 177 -0.16 -32.08 -4.35
N ALA A 178 0.58 -32.25 -5.46
CA ALA A 178 1.90 -31.64 -5.64
C ALA A 178 1.85 -30.11 -5.74
N LEU A 179 0.81 -29.56 -6.38
CA LEU A 179 0.59 -28.11 -6.53
C LEU A 179 0.16 -27.46 -5.21
N LEU A 180 -0.72 -28.10 -4.45
CA LEU A 180 -1.10 -27.67 -3.11
C LEU A 180 0.11 -27.63 -2.15
N ARG A 181 1.04 -28.59 -2.24
CA ARG A 181 2.30 -28.58 -1.48
C ARG A 181 3.22 -27.40 -1.84
N LEU A 182 3.06 -26.83 -3.03
CA LEU A 182 3.77 -25.62 -3.47
C LEU A 182 3.00 -24.34 -3.16
N GLY A 183 1.79 -24.44 -2.59
CA GLY A 183 0.91 -23.31 -2.28
C GLY A 183 0.31 -22.66 -3.51
N VAL A 184 0.05 -23.43 -4.57
CA VAL A 184 -0.48 -22.98 -5.85
C VAL A 184 -1.79 -23.74 -6.14
N GLU A 185 -2.87 -23.00 -6.39
CA GLU A 185 -4.15 -23.58 -6.82
C GLU A 185 -4.10 -23.99 -8.30
N LEU A 186 -4.83 -25.05 -8.68
CA LEU A 186 -4.80 -25.56 -10.07
C LEU A 186 -5.25 -24.50 -11.09
N GLU A 187 -6.28 -23.72 -10.73
CA GLU A 187 -6.86 -22.63 -11.52
C GLU A 187 -5.84 -21.51 -11.82
N ASP A 188 -4.91 -21.25 -10.89
CA ASP A 188 -3.81 -20.28 -11.04
C ASP A 188 -2.76 -20.76 -12.06
N VAL A 189 -2.59 -22.08 -12.27
CA VAL A 189 -1.65 -22.67 -13.23
C VAL A 189 -2.22 -22.60 -14.65
N GLU A 190 -3.48 -22.96 -14.84
CA GLU A 190 -4.16 -22.91 -16.14
C GLU A 190 -4.29 -21.47 -16.66
N CYS A 191 -4.61 -20.52 -15.76
CA CYS A 191 -4.63 -19.09 -16.09
C CYS A 191 -3.22 -18.53 -16.35
N GLY A 192 -2.21 -18.99 -15.59
CA GLY A 192 -0.82 -18.55 -15.71
C GLY A 192 -0.13 -19.00 -17.00
N LEU A 193 -0.44 -20.20 -17.51
CA LEU A 193 0.07 -20.71 -18.78
C LEU A 193 -0.49 -19.94 -19.98
N GLY A 194 -1.77 -19.55 -19.95
CA GLY A 194 -2.38 -18.71 -21.00
C GLY A 194 -1.74 -17.32 -21.12
N LEU A 195 -1.29 -16.74 -20.01
CA LEU A 195 -0.56 -15.46 -19.99
C LEU A 195 0.88 -15.55 -20.50
N ILE A 196 1.52 -16.73 -20.42
CA ILE A 196 2.86 -16.94 -20.97
C ILE A 196 2.81 -16.97 -22.50
N ASP A 197 1.75 -17.55 -23.07
CA ASP A 197 1.55 -17.63 -24.53
C ASP A 197 1.30 -16.23 -25.15
N GLU A 198 0.50 -15.38 -24.48
CA GLU A 198 0.31 -13.98 -24.91
C GLU A 198 1.59 -13.13 -24.79
N SER A 199 2.49 -13.46 -23.86
CA SER A 199 3.77 -12.74 -23.66
C SER A 199 4.87 -13.12 -24.67
N LEU A 200 4.71 -14.26 -25.35
CA LEU A 200 5.64 -14.76 -26.38
C LEU A 200 5.16 -14.43 -27.81
N GLY A 201 3.94 -13.92 -27.97
CA GLY A 201 3.32 -13.57 -29.25
C GLY A 201 3.57 -12.13 -29.75
N GLY A 202 4.74 -11.53 -29.48
CA GLY A 202 5.01 -10.13 -29.82
C GLY A 202 6.48 -9.84 -30.13
N ASP A 203 6.96 -10.37 -31.26
CA ASP A 203 7.79 -9.70 -32.28
C ASP A 203 8.43 -10.79 -33.15
N ARG A 204 7.91 -10.92 -34.37
CA ARG A 204 8.55 -11.59 -35.50
C ARG A 204 9.00 -10.51 -36.48
#